data_AF-A0A4Y1ZEQ0-F1
#
_entry.id   AF-A0A4Y1ZEQ0-F1
#
_cell.length_a   1.000
_cell.length_b   1.000
_cell.length_c   1.000
_cell.angle_alpha   90.00
_cell.angle_beta   90.00
_cell.angle_gamma   90.00
#
_symmetry.space_group_name_H-M   'P 1'
#
loop_
_entity.id
_entity.type
_entity.pdbx_description
1 polymer ?
#
loop_
_entity_poly.entity_id
_entity_poly.type
_entity_poly.pdbx_seq_one_letter_code
_entity_poly.pdbx_strand_id
1 'polypeptide(L)' 'MKATGIVRRIDDLGRVVIPKEIRRTLRIREGDPLEILWIMMVKLF' A
#
# COMPACT_ATOMS: atom_id res chain seq x y z
N MET A 1 -13.55 -0.20 -3.80
CA MET A 1 -12.20 0.38 -3.65
C MET A 1 -11.82 0.98 -5.00
N LYS A 2 -11.68 2.31 -5.09
CA LYS A 2 -11.19 2.95 -6.33
C LYS A 2 -9.67 2.80 -6.38
N ALA A 3 -9.11 2.44 -7.53
CA ALA A 3 -7.67 2.53 -7.75
C ALA A 3 -7.27 4.00 -7.58
N THR A 4 -6.45 4.31 -6.57
CA THR A 4 -6.03 5.70 -6.31
C THR A 4 -5.02 6.20 -7.34
N GLY A 5 -4.47 5.31 -8.19
CA GLY A 5 -3.48 5.67 -9.21
C GLY A 5 -2.15 6.15 -8.62
N ILE A 6 -1.90 5.93 -7.33
CA ILE A 6 -0.71 6.44 -6.65
C ILE A 6 0.45 5.48 -6.87
N VAL A 7 1.45 5.93 -7.62
CA VAL A 7 2.71 5.22 -7.83
C VAL A 7 3.77 5.80 -6.89
N ARG A 8 4.45 4.94 -6.13
CA ARG A 8 5.56 5.33 -5.26
C ARG A 8 6.77 4.46 -5.53
N ARG A 9 7.95 5.08 -5.64
CA ARG A 9 9.22 4.34 -5.71
C ARG A 9 9.48 3.68 -4.37
N ILE A 10 9.98 2.46 -4.43
CA ILE A 10 10.50 1.73 -3.28
C ILE A 10 11.87 2.33 -2.94
N ASP A 11 12.19 2.42 -1.66
CA ASP A 11 13.53 2.85 -1.22
C ASP A 11 14.54 1.68 -1.26
N ASP A 12 15.80 1.96 -0.96
CA ASP A 12 16.89 0.98 -1.07
C ASP A 12 16.74 -0.20 -0.08
N LEU A 13 15.89 -0.06 0.93
CA LEU A 13 15.60 -1.10 1.94
C LEU A 13 14.33 -1.89 1.63
N GLY A 14 13.64 -1.60 0.53
CA GLY A 14 12.41 -2.29 0.16
C GLY A 14 11.14 -1.73 0.83
N ARG A 15 11.21 -0.57 1.51
CA ARG A 15 10.04 0.01 2.18
C ARG A 15 9.16 0.76 1.20
N VAL A 16 7.84 0.66 1.40
CA VAL A 16 6.85 1.45 0.67
C VAL A 16 6.21 2.47 1.60
N VAL A 17 6.07 3.72 1.13
CA VAL A 17 5.44 4.77 1.92
C VAL A 17 3.95 4.80 1.63
N ILE A 18 3.13 4.56 2.66
CA ILE A 18 1.67 4.73 2.58
C ILE A 18 1.33 6.23 2.60
N PRO A 19 0.65 6.76 1.57
CA PRO A 19 0.22 8.15 1.51
C PRO A 19 -0.55 8.59 2.75
N LYS A 20 -0.40 9.86 3.15
CA LYS A 20 -1.04 10.44 4.34
C LYS A 20 -2.58 10.37 4.27
N GLU A 21 -3.15 10.55 3.09
CA GLU A 21 -4.59 10.42 2.85
C GLU A 21 -5.11 9.04 3.28
N ILE A 22 -4.47 7.97 2.78
CA ILE A 22 -4.84 6.58 3.06
C ILE A 22 -4.70 6.29 4.55
N ARG A 23 -3.58 6.71 5.17
CA ARG A 23 -3.38 6.56 6.61
C ARG A 23 -4.50 7.23 7.43
N ARG A 24 -4.94 8.43 7.04
CA ARG A 24 -6.04 9.14 7.71
C ARG A 24 -7.38 8.45 7.52
N THR A 25 -7.72 8.08 6.29
CA THR A 25 -9.00 7.43 5.97
C THR A 25 -9.13 6.07 6.65
N LEU A 26 -8.05 5.28 6.69
CA LEU A 26 -8.02 3.96 7.32
C LEU A 26 -7.63 4.00 8.81
N ARG A 27 -7.35 5.19 9.36
CA ARG A 27 -6.94 5.42 10.75
C ARG A 27 -5.69 4.63 11.19
N ILE A 28 -4.79 4.34 10.25
CA ILE A 28 -3.52 3.66 10.51
C ILE A 28 -2.59 4.62 11.25
N ARG A 29 -2.14 4.19 12.42
CA ARG A 29 -1.19 4.88 13.29
C ARG A 29 0.21 4.31 13.14
N GLU A 30 1.18 5.03 13.67
CA GLU A 30 2.56 4.55 13.73
C GLU A 30 2.64 3.32 14.63
N GLY A 31 3.33 2.27 14.17
CA GLY A 31 3.45 1.00 14.88
C GLY A 31 2.32 0.00 14.64
N ASP A 32 1.24 0.40 13.93
CA ASP A 32 0.16 -0.54 13.62
C ASP A 32 0.67 -1.66 12.70
N PRO A 33 0.41 -2.95 13.05
CA PRO A 33 0.81 -4.06 12.21
C PRO A 33 -0.03 -4.06 10.93
N LEU A 34 0.62 -4.29 9.79
CA LEU A 34 -0.02 -4.38 8.48
C LEU A 34 0.43 -5.66 7.77
N GLU A 35 -0.52 -6.32 7.12
CA GLU A 35 -0.26 -7.51 6.31
C GLU A 35 -0.08 -7.12 4.84
N ILE A 36 0.94 -7.69 4.19
CA ILE A 36 1.17 -7.54 2.75
C ILE A 36 0.69 -8.83 2.08
N LEU A 37 -0.45 -8.73 1.39
CA LEU A 37 -1.03 -9.82 0.62
C LEU A 37 -0.71 -9.65 -0.86
N TRP A 38 -0.04 -10.65 -1.43
CA TRP A 38 0.04 -10.80 -2.88
C TRP A 38 -1.29 -11.37 -3.37
N ILE A 39 -2.20 -10.49 -3.77
CA ILE A 39 -3.33 -10.97 -4.55
C ILE A 39 -2.78 -11.40 -5.90
N MET A 40 -2.79 -12.71 -6.14
CA MET A 40 -2.50 -13.27 -7.45
C MET A 40 -3.61 -12.82 -8.40
N MET A 41 -3.43 -11.66 -9.04
CA MET A 41 -3.97 -11.47 -10.37
C MET A 41 -3.18 -12.41 -11.27
N VAL A 42 -3.58 -13.69 -11.27
CA VAL A 42 -3.34 -14.58 -12.39
C VAL A 42 -3.90 -13.82 -13.59
N LYS A 43 -3.01 -13.48 -14.51
CA LYS A 43 -3.34 -12.83 -15.78
C LYS A 43 -4.57 -13.50 -16.37
N LEU A 44 -5.68 -12.76 -16.47
CA LEU A 44 -6.65 -12.99 -17.54
C LEU A 44 -6.01 -12.42 -18.81
N PHE A 45 -5.05 -13.16 -19.36
CA PHE A 45 -4.58 -13.10 -20.74
C PHE A 45 -4.19 -14.51 -21.14
#